data_AF-A0A521C2F4-F1
#
_entry.id   AF-A0A521C2F4-F1
#
_cell.length_a   1.000
_cell.length_b   1.000
_cell.length_c   1.000
_cell.angle_alpha   90.00
_cell.angle_beta   90.00
_cell.angle_gamma   90.00
#
_symmetry.space_group_name_H-M   'P 1'
#
loop_
_entity.id
_entity.type
_entity.pdbx_description
1 polymer ?
#
loop_
_entity_poly.entity_id
_entity_poly.type
_entity_poly.pdbx_seq_one_letter_code
_entity_poly.pdbx_strand_id
1 'polypeptide(L)'
;MRPDIVGFHIDEKPPDTGPKTVFAGTTPEIHMPLSLDEITQLLLTKLQDHNVHPDVDLSAENMGAITIGQLALDSLDLLQFAMDVEDELDIESDVAEFPADATLLDLAAHFHELHTGPTHD
;
A
#
# COMPACT_ATOMS: atom_id res chain seq x y z
N MET A 1 -2.42 12.42 57.63
CA MET A 1 -0.99 12.42 57.99
C MET A 1 -0.41 11.09 57.52
N ARG A 2 0.41 11.10 56.47
CA ARG A 2 1.28 9.97 56.04
C ARG A 2 2.42 9.81 57.08
N PRO A 3 3.27 8.75 57.14
CA PRO A 3 3.79 7.96 56.01
C PRO A 3 4.13 6.46 56.34
N ASP A 4 4.37 5.59 55.35
CA ASP A 4 5.67 5.12 54.81
C ASP A 4 5.95 3.66 55.19
N ILE A 5 5.87 2.76 54.22
CA ILE A 5 6.80 1.64 54.12
C ILE A 5 7.28 1.60 52.68
N VAL A 6 8.58 1.80 52.52
CA VAL A 6 9.35 1.85 51.28
C VAL A 6 10.22 0.59 51.21
N GLY A 7 10.40 0.06 49.99
CA GLY A 7 11.40 -0.95 49.61
C GLY A 7 10.82 -2.37 49.51
N PHE A 8 10.85 -3.07 48.36
CA PHE A 8 11.97 -3.25 47.45
C PHE A 8 11.54 -3.36 45.96
N HIS A 9 12.50 -2.99 45.11
CA HIS A 9 12.52 -2.94 43.66
C HIS A 9 13.09 -4.24 43.06
N ILE A 10 12.91 -4.43 41.74
CA ILE A 10 13.42 -5.47 40.79
C ILE A 10 12.47 -6.66 40.57
N ASP A 11 12.20 -7.18 39.37
CA ASP A 11 12.54 -6.85 37.98
C ASP A 11 11.53 -7.68 37.16
N GLU A 12 10.67 -7.05 36.36
CA GLU A 12 9.97 -7.80 35.31
C GLU A 12 10.01 -6.96 34.05
N LYS A 13 11.15 -7.05 33.37
CA LYS A 13 11.28 -6.70 31.97
C LYS A 13 10.71 -7.85 31.14
N PRO A 14 9.61 -7.66 30.40
CA PRO A 14 9.51 -8.26 29.08
C PRO A 14 10.09 -7.26 28.06
N PRO A 15 11.24 -7.54 27.43
CA PRO A 15 11.54 -6.96 26.14
C PRO A 15 10.71 -7.73 25.12
N ASP A 16 9.67 -7.12 24.58
CA ASP A 16 9.44 -7.27 23.15
C ASP A 16 8.64 -6.08 22.65
N THR A 17 9.40 -5.05 22.30
CA THR A 17 8.98 -4.03 21.34
C THR A 17 8.96 -4.70 19.97
N GLY A 18 7.97 -5.55 19.71
CA GLY A 18 7.51 -5.74 18.34
C GLY A 18 6.71 -4.50 17.95
N PRO A 19 6.87 -3.92 16.75
CA PRO A 19 5.91 -2.92 16.30
C PRO A 19 4.53 -3.58 16.32
N LYS A 20 3.63 -3.02 17.12
CA LYS A 20 2.21 -3.32 16.99
C LYS A 20 1.79 -2.76 15.64
N THR A 21 1.86 -3.56 14.59
CA THR A 21 1.13 -3.30 13.36
C THR A 21 -0.34 -3.49 13.70
N VAL A 22 -0.91 -2.43 14.25
CA VAL A 22 -2.34 -2.20 14.24
C VAL A 22 -2.73 -2.12 12.77
N PHE A 23 -3.19 -3.23 12.20
CA PHE A 23 -4.00 -3.18 10.99
C PHE A 23 -5.30 -2.48 11.39
N ALA A 24 -5.26 -1.16 11.30
CA ALA A 24 -6.45 -0.33 11.37
C ALA A 24 -7.32 -0.77 10.19
N GLY A 25 -8.48 -1.35 10.50
CA GLY A 25 -9.55 -1.44 9.53
C GLY A 25 -9.90 -0.03 9.09
N THR A 26 -9.67 0.24 7.81
CA THR A 26 -10.20 1.43 7.14
C THR A 26 -11.13 0.94 6.05
N THR A 27 -12.40 0.80 6.39
CA THR A 27 -13.45 1.14 5.43
C THR A 27 -14.57 1.81 6.23
N PRO A 28 -14.78 3.10 5.97
CA PRO A 28 -16.02 3.42 5.31
C PRO A 28 -15.82 4.31 4.08
N GLU A 29 -16.40 3.82 2.99
CA GLU A 29 -16.96 4.52 1.83
C GLU A 29 -16.92 6.06 1.90
N ILE A 30 -16.07 6.66 1.08
CA ILE A 30 -16.23 8.03 0.60
C ILE A 30 -16.06 7.95 -0.92
N HIS A 31 -17.17 8.01 -1.67
CA HIS A 31 -17.16 8.20 -3.12
C HIS A 31 -16.81 9.67 -3.42
N MET A 32 -15.54 10.02 -3.18
CA MET A 32 -14.90 11.29 -3.52
C MET A 32 -13.73 10.93 -4.43
N PRO A 33 -13.40 11.73 -5.46
CA PRO A 33 -12.30 11.40 -6.36
C PRO A 33 -11.05 11.10 -5.53
N LEU A 34 -10.62 9.84 -5.60
CA LEU A 34 -9.44 9.37 -4.89
C LEU A 34 -8.30 10.24 -5.37
N SER A 35 -7.62 10.89 -4.43
CA SER A 35 -6.44 11.69 -4.75
C SER A 35 -5.32 10.76 -5.18
N LEU A 36 -4.33 11.28 -5.91
CA LEU A 36 -3.15 10.50 -6.33
C LEU A 36 -2.52 9.75 -5.14
N ASP A 37 -2.50 10.36 -3.95
CA ASP A 37 -1.99 9.76 -2.71
C ASP A 37 -2.81 8.55 -2.25
N GLU A 38 -4.14 8.58 -2.41
CA GLU A 38 -5.04 7.49 -2.05
C GLU A 38 -4.87 6.31 -3.01
N ILE A 39 -4.75 6.58 -4.32
CA ILE A 39 -4.47 5.55 -5.32
C ILE A 39 -3.09 4.95 -5.09
N THR A 40 -2.11 5.78 -4.75
CA THR A 40 -0.75 5.35 -4.37
C THR A 40 -0.81 4.42 -3.15
N GLN A 41 -1.54 4.80 -2.09
CA GLN A 41 -1.75 3.97 -0.90
C GLN A 41 -2.45 2.65 -1.22
N LEU A 42 -3.46 2.69 -2.10
CA LEU A 42 -4.16 1.50 -2.57
C LEU A 42 -3.19 0.54 -3.25
N LEU A 43 -2.41 1.03 -4.21
CA LEU A 43 -1.42 0.23 -4.93
C LEU A 43 -0.41 -0.39 -3.98
N LEU A 44 0.11 0.36 -3.00
CA LEU A 44 1.01 -0.19 -1.98
C LEU A 44 0.33 -1.28 -1.16
N THR A 45 -0.91 -1.06 -0.75
CA THR A 45 -1.66 -2.01 0.07
C THR A 45 -1.88 -3.31 -0.70
N LYS A 46 -2.34 -3.22 -1.95
CA LYS A 46 -2.53 -4.38 -2.82
C LYS A 46 -1.19 -5.07 -3.12
N LEU A 47 -0.14 -4.31 -3.45
CA LEU A 47 1.21 -4.86 -3.65
C LEU A 47 1.79 -5.52 -2.40
N GLN A 48 1.48 -5.04 -1.20
CA GLN A 48 1.89 -5.69 0.06
C GLN A 48 1.10 -6.98 0.34
N ASP A 49 -0.14 -7.06 -0.16
CA ASP A 49 -0.97 -8.28 -0.06
C ASP A 49 -0.50 -9.35 -1.05
N HIS A 50 -0.07 -8.92 -2.25
CA HIS A 50 0.67 -9.77 -3.17
C HIS A 50 2.09 -10.03 -2.67
N ASN A 51 2.68 -11.19 -3.02
CA ASN A 51 3.96 -11.64 -2.48
C ASN A 51 5.15 -10.88 -3.11
N VAL A 52 5.16 -9.55 -3.01
CA VAL A 52 6.23 -8.71 -3.51
C VAL A 52 7.50 -9.02 -2.75
N HIS A 53 8.61 -9.03 -3.48
CA HIS A 53 9.90 -9.37 -2.93
C HIS A 53 10.25 -8.47 -1.73
N PRO A 54 10.66 -9.02 -0.56
CA PRO A 54 10.87 -8.25 0.67
C PRO A 54 12.06 -7.27 0.62
N ASP A 55 12.80 -7.28 -0.49
CA ASP A 55 13.91 -6.36 -0.78
C ASP A 55 13.42 -5.06 -1.46
N VAL A 56 12.15 -5.02 -1.89
CA VAL A 56 11.55 -3.83 -2.51
C VAL A 56 10.96 -2.93 -1.43
N ASP A 57 11.48 -1.72 -1.33
CA ASP A 57 11.01 -0.73 -0.35
C ASP A 57 9.71 -0.06 -0.82
N LEU A 58 8.57 -0.68 -0.53
CA LEU A 58 7.22 -0.18 -0.87
C LEU A 58 6.80 1.02 0.00
N SER A 59 7.60 2.09 -0.02
CA SER A 59 7.33 3.37 0.64
C SER A 59 6.86 4.41 -0.39
N ALA A 60 5.96 5.30 0.02
CA ALA A 60 5.45 6.38 -0.84
C ALA A 60 6.58 7.29 -1.39
N GLU A 61 7.69 7.43 -0.65
CA GLU A 61 8.87 8.18 -1.07
C GLU A 61 9.71 7.50 -2.16
N ASN A 62 9.62 6.16 -2.29
CA ASN A 62 10.39 5.36 -3.26
C ASN A 62 9.57 4.91 -4.48
N MET A 63 8.26 5.16 -4.48
CA MET A 63 7.35 4.86 -5.59
C MET A 63 7.80 5.39 -6.96
N GLY A 64 8.42 6.58 -7.00
CA GLY A 64 8.93 7.17 -8.24
C GLY A 64 10.25 6.57 -8.73
N ALA A 65 10.86 5.66 -7.95
CA ALA A 65 12.09 4.97 -8.29
C ALA A 65 11.89 3.47 -8.52
N ILE A 66 10.81 2.89 -7.98
CA ILE A 66 10.49 1.46 -8.10
C ILE A 66 9.72 1.22 -9.38
N THR A 67 10.27 0.32 -10.19
CA THR A 67 9.66 -0.09 -11.45
C THR A 67 8.84 -1.37 -11.30
N ILE A 68 7.85 -1.59 -12.18
CA ILE A 68 7.03 -2.81 -12.17
C ILE A 68 7.91 -4.06 -12.31
N GLY A 69 8.95 -4.00 -13.13
CA GLY A 69 9.92 -5.09 -13.28
C GLY A 69 10.69 -5.41 -12.00
N GLN A 70 10.92 -4.42 -11.13
CA GLN A 70 11.59 -4.64 -9.84
C GLN A 70 10.71 -5.30 -8.79
N LEU A 71 9.38 -5.20 -8.92
CA LEU A 71 8.45 -5.92 -8.05
C LEU A 71 8.59 -7.44 -8.20
N ALA A 72 9.15 -7.89 -9.33
CA ALA A 72 9.37 -9.30 -9.66
C ALA A 72 8.09 -10.14 -9.48
N LEU A 73 6.92 -9.53 -9.72
CA LEU A 73 5.63 -10.22 -9.69
C LEU A 73 5.61 -11.26 -10.80
N ASP A 74 5.10 -12.45 -10.49
CA ASP A 74 4.76 -13.40 -11.53
C ASP A 74 3.62 -12.82 -12.38
N SER A 75 3.55 -13.17 -13.66
CA SER A 75 2.45 -12.79 -14.55
C SER A 75 1.05 -13.09 -13.97
N LEU A 76 0.91 -14.12 -13.14
CA LEU A 76 -0.33 -14.43 -12.43
C LEU A 76 -0.60 -13.49 -11.24
N ASP A 77 0.44 -13.08 -10.50
CA ASP A 77 0.31 -12.09 -9.43
C ASP A 77 0.03 -10.69 -9.99
N LEU A 78 0.69 -10.30 -11.09
CA LEU A 78 0.45 -9.05 -11.78
C LEU A 78 -0.99 -8.94 -12.28
N LEU A 79 -1.53 -10.03 -12.85
CA LEU A 79 -2.92 -10.07 -13.32
C LEU A 79 -3.92 -9.98 -12.17
N GLN A 80 -3.67 -10.68 -11.06
CA GLN A 80 -4.54 -10.58 -9.87
C GLN A 80 -4.51 -9.16 -9.29
N PHE A 81 -3.32 -8.58 -9.16
CA PHE A 81 -3.15 -7.20 -8.74
C PHE A 81 -3.92 -6.21 -9.62
N ALA A 82 -3.85 -6.37 -10.94
CA ALA A 82 -4.58 -5.53 -11.88
C ALA A 82 -6.09 -5.59 -11.61
N MET A 83 -6.66 -6.80 -11.59
CA MET A 83 -8.08 -7.01 -11.32
C MET A 83 -8.52 -6.44 -9.97
N ASP A 84 -7.71 -6.61 -8.93
CA ASP A 84 -7.98 -6.12 -7.57
C ASP A 84 -8.01 -4.58 -7.50
N VAL A 85 -7.15 -3.91 -8.27
CA VAL A 85 -7.08 -2.45 -8.33
C VAL A 85 -8.18 -1.90 -9.22
N GLU A 86 -8.45 -2.54 -10.36
CA GLU A 86 -9.53 -2.21 -11.29
C GLU A 86 -10.90 -2.30 -10.62
N ASP A 87 -11.18 -3.38 -9.89
CA ASP A 87 -12.43 -3.59 -9.16
C ASP A 87 -12.62 -2.55 -8.04
N GLU A 88 -11.56 -2.21 -7.32
CA GLU A 88 -11.62 -1.21 -6.23
C GLU A 88 -11.82 0.21 -6.76
N LEU A 89 -11.17 0.55 -7.88
CA LEU A 89 -11.25 1.88 -8.48
C LEU A 89 -12.43 2.02 -9.45
N ASP A 90 -13.17 0.93 -9.73
CA ASP A 90 -14.22 0.85 -10.76
C ASP A 90 -13.74 1.38 -12.13
N ILE A 91 -12.52 0.99 -12.52
CA ILE A 91 -11.90 1.40 -13.80
C ILE A 91 -11.42 0.19 -14.59
N GLU A 92 -11.23 0.38 -15.90
CA GLU A 92 -10.64 -0.61 -16.80
C GLU A 92 -9.25 -0.11 -17.22
N SER A 93 -8.21 -0.93 -17.01
CA SER A 93 -6.82 -0.59 -17.29
C SER A 93 -5.98 -1.81 -17.63
N ASP A 94 -5.27 -1.76 -18.75
CA ASP A 94 -4.32 -2.80 -19.14
C ASP A 94 -2.98 -2.70 -18.40
N VAL A 95 -2.99 -2.92 -17.07
CA VAL A 95 -1.77 -2.96 -16.22
C VAL A 95 -0.80 -4.03 -16.71
N ALA A 96 -1.31 -5.12 -17.29
CA ALA A 96 -0.49 -6.18 -17.88
C ALA A 96 0.31 -5.72 -19.11
N GLU A 97 -0.12 -4.64 -19.78
CA GLU A 97 0.60 -4.05 -20.92
C GLU A 97 1.54 -2.91 -20.50
N PHE A 98 1.59 -2.55 -19.22
CA PHE A 98 2.52 -1.53 -18.75
C PHE A 98 3.97 -2.00 -18.92
N PRO A 99 4.86 -1.12 -19.43
CA PRO A 99 6.26 -1.48 -19.58
C PRO A 99 6.88 -1.76 -18.21
N ALA A 100 7.74 -2.76 -18.13
CA ALA A 100 8.41 -3.13 -16.88
C ALA A 100 9.29 -2.00 -16.33
N ASP A 101 9.70 -1.06 -17.17
CA ASP A 101 10.46 0.16 -16.82
C ASP A 101 9.56 1.27 -16.23
N ALA A 102 8.23 1.13 -16.30
CA ALA A 102 7.30 2.09 -15.69
C ALA A 102 7.41 2.02 -14.16
N THR A 103 7.29 3.19 -13.53
CA THR A 103 7.34 3.31 -12.08
C THR A 103 5.95 3.13 -11.46
N LEU A 104 5.90 2.74 -10.19
CA LEU A 104 4.62 2.69 -9.47
C LEU A 104 3.93 4.06 -9.41
N LEU A 105 4.69 5.14 -9.37
CA LEU A 105 4.15 6.49 -9.44
C LEU A 105 3.49 6.78 -10.79
N ASP A 106 4.07 6.28 -11.89
CA ASP A 106 3.51 6.42 -13.25
C ASP A 106 2.21 5.63 -13.37
N LEU A 107 2.17 4.42 -12.82
CA LEU A 107 0.97 3.59 -12.72
C LEU A 107 -0.12 4.28 -11.89
N ALA A 108 0.24 4.84 -10.72
CA ALA A 108 -0.69 5.59 -9.86
C ALA A 108 -1.26 6.82 -10.56
N ALA A 109 -0.41 7.56 -11.28
CA ALA A 109 -0.82 8.71 -12.07
C ALA A 109 -1.77 8.31 -13.20
N HIS A 110 -1.48 7.20 -13.89
CA HIS A 110 -2.35 6.68 -14.93
C HIS A 110 -3.74 6.31 -14.40
N PHE A 111 -3.80 5.55 -13.30
CA PHE A 111 -5.06 5.21 -12.66
C PHE A 111 -5.84 6.43 -12.17
N HIS A 112 -5.13 7.43 -11.63
CA HIS A 112 -5.75 8.70 -11.26
C HIS A 112 -6.34 9.42 -12.48
N GLU A 113 -5.64 9.43 -13.62
CA GLU A 113 -6.16 9.99 -14.87
C GLU A 113 -7.36 9.19 -15.42
N LEU A 114 -7.38 7.86 -15.28
CA LEU A 114 -8.54 7.05 -15.68
C LEU A 114 -9.76 7.28 -14.77
N HIS A 115 -9.53 7.39 -13.46
CA HIS A 115 -10.58 7.63 -12.47
C HIS A 115 -11.13 9.07 -12.53
N THR A 116 -10.30 10.06 -12.86
CA THR A 116 -10.70 11.48 -12.90
C THR A 116 -10.96 12.02 -14.31
N GLY A 117 -10.48 11.31 -15.33
CA GLY A 117 -10.70 11.62 -16.72
C GLY A 117 -12.16 11.41 -17.09
N PRO A 118 -12.78 12.32 -17.87
CA PRO A 118 -14.12 12.10 -18.37
C PRO A 118 -14.09 10.86 -19.25
N THR A 119 -14.83 9.82 -18.86
CA THR A 119 -15.20 8.68 -19.72
C THR A 119 -15.61 9.27 -21.07
N HIS A 120 -14.77 9.10 -22.10
CA HIS A 120 -15.09 9.61 -23.43
C HIS A 120 -16.18 8.71 -24.00
N ASP A 121 -17.36 9.30 -24.14
CA ASP A 121 -18.60 8.84 -24.78
C ASP A 121 -18.41 7.87 -25.96
#